data_AF-A0A3B9IUV0-F1
#
_entry.id   AF-A0A3B9IUV0-F1
#
_cell.length_a   1.000
_cell.length_b   1.000
_cell.length_c   1.000
_cell.angle_alpha   90.00
_cell.angle_beta   90.00
_cell.angle_gamma   90.00
#
_symmetry.space_group_name_H-M   'P 1'
#
loop_
_entity.id
_entity.type
_entity.pdbx_description
1 polymer ?
#
loop_
_entity_poly.entity_id
_entity_poly.type
_entity_poly.pdbx_seq_one_letter_code
_entity_poly.pdbx_strand_id
1 'polypeptide(L)'
;MITRVACIQTTATPDMAAGLDRIAGFVADAAGQGARLVMLPEMSAMLAPGPEQRAAALAEAEHPAVAAFARMAREAGIWLHCGSIAVGAPAAGDDRLANRTLVFDQNGVIVARYDKIHLFDVGDLADGQSYRESDRYRPG
;
A
#
# COMPACT_ATOMS: atom_id res chain seq x y z
N MET A 1 -12.03 -25.95 -10.45
CA MET A 1 -11.99 -25.29 -9.13
C MET A 1 -12.34 -23.81 -9.32
N ILE A 2 -13.11 -23.24 -8.40
CA ILE A 2 -13.45 -21.81 -8.41
C ILE A 2 -12.60 -21.11 -7.34
N THR A 3 -11.82 -20.11 -7.73
CA THR A 3 -11.09 -19.24 -6.80
C THR A 3 -11.92 -17.99 -6.56
N ARG A 4 -12.31 -17.74 -5.30
CA ARG A 4 -13.03 -16.53 -4.92
C ARG A 4 -12.03 -15.43 -4.56
N VAL A 5 -12.22 -14.25 -5.13
CA VAL A 5 -11.38 -13.07 -4.92
C VAL A 5 -12.24 -11.96 -4.32
N ALA A 6 -11.69 -11.19 -3.39
CA ALA A 6 -12.32 -10.01 -2.83
C ALA A 6 -11.51 -8.75 -3.16
N CYS A 7 -12.17 -7.77 -3.77
CA CYS A 7 -11.63 -6.43 -3.98
C CYS A 7 -12.22 -5.53 -2.89
N ILE A 8 -11.38 -5.10 -1.95
CA ILE A 8 -11.80 -4.27 -0.84
C ILE A 8 -11.64 -2.81 -1.23
N GLN A 9 -12.67 -2.01 -0.99
CA GLN A 9 -12.61 -0.56 -1.13
C GLN A 9 -12.56 0.08 0.26
N THR A 10 -11.62 1.00 0.46
CA THR A 10 -11.48 1.76 1.69
C THR A 10 -11.38 3.26 1.38
N THR A 11 -11.65 4.08 2.39
CA THR A 11 -11.24 5.48 2.41
C THR A 11 -10.01 5.58 3.31
N ALA A 12 -8.84 5.76 2.71
CA ALA A 12 -7.60 5.93 3.46
C ALA A 12 -7.65 7.23 4.28
N THR A 13 -7.08 7.18 5.48
CA THR A 13 -7.04 8.30 6.44
C THR A 13 -5.60 8.54 6.88
N PRO A 14 -5.29 9.70 7.49
CA PRO A 14 -3.95 9.94 8.06
C PRO A 14 -3.59 9.03 9.24
N ASP A 15 -4.58 8.42 9.90
CA ASP A 15 -4.34 7.45 10.96
C ASP A 15 -4.11 6.03 10.37
N MET A 16 -2.84 5.62 10.31
CA MET A 16 -2.45 4.30 9.80
C MET A 16 -2.97 3.16 10.68
N ALA A 17 -2.94 3.30 12.01
CA ALA A 17 -3.36 2.24 12.92
C ALA A 17 -4.86 1.97 12.74
N ALA A 18 -5.67 3.03 12.76
CA ALA A 18 -7.10 2.92 12.50
C ALA A 18 -7.40 2.40 11.08
N GLY A 19 -6.58 2.76 10.08
CA GLY A 19 -6.66 2.23 8.72
C GLY A 19 -6.46 0.72 8.68
N LEU A 20 -5.39 0.24 9.31
CA LEU A 20 -5.05 -1.19 9.38
C LEU A 20 -6.09 -2.00 10.16
N ASP A 21 -6.65 -1.46 11.24
CA ASP A 21 -7.70 -2.12 12.02
C ASP A 21 -8.98 -2.33 11.19
N ARG A 22 -9.39 -1.31 10.41
CA ARG A 22 -10.53 -1.44 9.47
C ARG A 22 -10.26 -2.50 8.41
N ILE A 23 -9.06 -2.46 7.81
CA ILE A 23 -8.66 -3.43 6.78
C ILE A 23 -8.65 -4.86 7.35
N ALA A 24 -8.19 -5.06 8.59
CA ALA A 24 -8.20 -6.35 9.26
C ALA A 24 -9.61 -6.96 9.30
N GLY A 25 -10.62 -6.14 9.67
CA GLY A 25 -12.02 -6.55 9.67
C GLY A 25 -12.51 -6.99 8.28
N PHE A 26 -12.24 -6.17 7.25
CA PHE A 26 -12.64 -6.52 5.88
C PHE A 26 -11.94 -7.77 5.34
N VAL A 27 -10.66 -7.98 5.68
CA VAL A 27 -9.92 -9.19 5.31
C VAL A 27 -10.53 -10.42 5.97
N ALA A 28 -10.85 -10.35 7.26
CA ALA A 28 -11.47 -11.44 8.00
C ALA A 28 -12.85 -11.78 7.43
N ASP A 29 -13.68 -10.77 7.15
CA ASP A 29 -15.00 -10.95 6.54
C ASP A 29 -14.92 -11.58 5.15
N ALA A 30 -13.96 -11.15 4.32
CA ALA A 30 -13.73 -11.72 2.99
C ALA A 30 -13.28 -13.18 3.07
N ALA A 31 -12.36 -13.50 3.98
CA ALA A 31 -11.89 -14.86 4.22
C ALA A 31 -13.03 -15.77 4.72
N GLY A 32 -13.87 -15.28 5.64
CA GLY A 32 -15.07 -15.98 6.12
C GLY A 32 -16.09 -16.27 5.01
N GLN A 33 -16.15 -15.43 3.99
CA GLN A 33 -16.94 -15.65 2.77
C GLN A 33 -16.25 -16.55 1.72
N GLY A 34 -15.10 -17.12 2.06
CA GLY A 34 -14.37 -18.08 1.25
C GLY A 34 -13.41 -17.46 0.23
N ALA A 35 -13.06 -16.17 0.37
CA ALA A 35 -11.99 -15.59 -0.45
C ALA A 35 -10.66 -16.34 -0.24
N ARG A 36 -9.86 -16.42 -1.30
CA ARG A 36 -8.49 -16.99 -1.29
C ARG A 36 -7.44 -15.94 -1.66
N LEU A 37 -7.88 -14.84 -2.27
CA LEU A 37 -7.09 -13.66 -2.58
C LEU A 37 -7.91 -12.42 -2.19
N VAL A 38 -7.27 -11.52 -1.45
CA VAL A 38 -7.78 -10.17 -1.16
C VAL A 38 -6.90 -9.14 -1.86
N MET A 39 -7.54 -8.15 -2.48
CA MET A 39 -6.88 -7.00 -3.09
C MET A 39 -7.33 -5.71 -2.41
N LEU A 40 -6.36 -4.93 -1.93
CA LEU A 40 -6.56 -3.62 -1.32
C LEU A 40 -6.28 -2.50 -2.35
N PRO A 41 -6.75 -1.26 -2.12
CA PRO A 41 -6.53 -0.12 -3.02
C PRO A 41 -5.14 0.50 -2.87
N GLU A 42 -4.80 1.46 -3.72
CA GLU A 42 -3.57 2.28 -3.60
C GLU A 42 -3.55 3.02 -2.24
N MET A 43 -2.36 3.18 -1.64
CA MET A 43 -2.16 3.84 -0.33
C MET A 43 -3.10 3.31 0.76
N SER A 44 -3.31 1.99 0.79
CA SER A 44 -4.39 1.36 1.55
C SER A 44 -4.30 1.60 3.07
N ALA A 45 -3.08 1.61 3.62
CA ALA A 45 -2.86 1.75 5.06
C ALA A 45 -3.06 3.19 5.56
N MET A 46 -2.61 4.18 4.79
CA MET A 46 -2.59 5.59 5.20
C MET A 46 -2.45 6.51 3.99
N LEU A 47 -3.22 7.60 4.00
CA LEU A 47 -3.04 8.71 3.08
C LEU A 47 -3.13 10.03 3.85
N ALA A 48 -2.06 10.80 3.80
CA ALA A 48 -1.91 12.06 4.52
C ALA A 48 -1.22 13.13 3.66
N PRO A 49 -1.21 14.40 4.10
CA PRO A 49 -0.38 15.44 3.50
C PRO A 49 1.11 15.05 3.46
N GLY A 50 1.86 15.63 2.53
CA GLY A 50 3.25 15.25 2.23
C GLY A 50 4.18 15.05 3.44
N PRO A 51 4.25 15.99 4.41
CA PRO A 51 5.11 15.84 5.59
C PRO A 51 4.74 14.64 6.47
N GLU A 52 3.44 14.43 6.72
CA GLU A 52 2.93 13.33 7.54
C GLU A 52 3.12 11.99 6.83
N GLN A 53 2.81 11.93 5.53
CA GLN A 53 3.04 10.74 4.71
C GLN A 53 4.52 10.33 4.73
N ARG A 54 5.43 11.31 4.58
CA ARG A 54 6.88 11.09 4.61
C ARG A 54 7.35 10.61 5.97
N ALA A 55 6.85 11.17 7.06
CA ALA A 55 7.21 10.75 8.41
C ALA A 55 6.78 9.30 8.71
N ALA A 56 5.67 8.85 8.13
CA ALA A 56 5.15 7.49 8.30
C ALA A 56 5.78 6.45 7.35
N ALA A 57 6.40 6.89 6.25
CA ALA A 57 6.97 6.02 5.21
C ALA A 57 8.35 5.46 5.63
N LEU A 58 8.35 4.52 6.58
CA LEU A 58 9.54 3.81 7.02
C LEU A 58 10.08 2.86 5.93
N ALA A 59 11.29 2.36 6.13
CA ALA A 59 11.84 1.29 5.30
C ALA A 59 10.95 0.03 5.38
N GLU A 60 10.88 -0.75 4.29
CA GLU A 60 9.97 -1.91 4.18
C GLU A 60 10.07 -2.87 5.38
N ALA A 61 11.29 -3.14 5.85
CA ALA A 61 11.55 -4.07 6.94
C ALA A 61 11.03 -3.57 8.31
N GLU A 62 10.85 -2.26 8.47
CA GLU A 62 10.43 -1.60 9.71
C GLU A 62 9.00 -1.05 9.60
N HIS A 63 8.37 -1.19 8.44
CA HIS A 63 7.10 -0.53 8.15
C HIS A 63 5.92 -1.26 8.83
N PRO A 64 5.14 -0.59 9.70
CA PRO A 64 4.09 -1.25 10.49
C PRO A 64 2.99 -1.88 9.63
N ALA A 65 2.60 -1.23 8.52
CA ALA A 65 1.66 -1.82 7.56
C ALA A 65 2.15 -3.16 6.96
N VAL A 66 3.46 -3.33 6.72
CA VAL A 66 4.02 -4.58 6.17
C VAL A 66 3.84 -5.72 7.16
N ALA A 67 4.18 -5.49 8.43
CA ALA A 67 3.99 -6.47 9.49
C ALA A 67 2.50 -6.80 9.70
N ALA A 68 1.62 -5.80 9.61
CA ALA A 68 0.18 -5.98 9.76
C ALA A 68 -0.41 -6.82 8.60
N PHE A 69 -0.05 -6.53 7.35
CA PHE A 69 -0.53 -7.28 6.19
C PHE A 69 -0.02 -8.72 6.17
N ALA A 70 1.25 -8.95 6.52
CA ALA A 70 1.80 -10.29 6.68
C ALA A 70 1.01 -11.10 7.74
N ARG A 71 0.69 -10.47 8.88
CA ARG A 71 -0.12 -11.08 9.94
C ARG A 71 -1.52 -11.42 9.43
N MET A 72 -2.20 -10.47 8.78
CA MET A 72 -3.56 -10.67 8.24
C MET A 72 -3.62 -11.83 7.23
N ALA A 73 -2.67 -11.88 6.29
CA ALA A 73 -2.59 -12.94 5.29
C ALA A 73 -2.42 -14.32 5.93
N ARG A 74 -1.52 -14.42 6.91
CA ARG A 74 -1.25 -15.66 7.67
C ARG A 74 -2.45 -16.11 8.50
N GLU A 75 -3.05 -15.20 9.26
CA GLU A 75 -4.16 -15.53 10.16
C GLU A 75 -5.42 -15.94 9.40
N ALA A 76 -5.69 -15.28 8.27
CA ALA A 76 -6.83 -15.61 7.41
C ALA A 76 -6.55 -16.75 6.42
N GLY A 77 -5.29 -17.17 6.27
CA GLY A 77 -4.89 -18.22 5.32
C GLY A 77 -5.14 -17.85 3.86
N ILE A 78 -4.92 -16.59 3.49
CA ILE A 78 -5.20 -16.04 2.16
C ILE A 78 -3.96 -15.39 1.52
N TRP A 79 -4.01 -15.21 0.22
CA TRP A 79 -3.12 -14.26 -0.46
C TRP A 79 -3.63 -12.84 -0.27
N LEU A 80 -2.72 -11.88 -0.08
CA LEU A 80 -3.06 -10.47 0.10
C LEU A 80 -2.20 -9.61 -0.82
N HIS A 81 -2.85 -8.86 -1.72
CA HIS A 81 -2.25 -7.80 -2.51
C HIS A 81 -2.53 -6.47 -1.80
N CYS A 82 -1.52 -5.80 -1.27
CA CYS A 82 -1.74 -4.63 -0.40
C CYS A 82 -2.18 -3.36 -1.15
N GLY A 83 -2.35 -3.45 -2.47
CA GLY A 83 -2.57 -2.29 -3.32
C GLY A 83 -1.25 -1.56 -3.42
N SER A 84 -1.07 -0.50 -2.63
CA SER A 84 0.26 0.02 -2.34
C SER A 84 0.35 0.72 -0.99
N ILE A 85 1.59 0.97 -0.57
CA ILE A 85 1.94 1.82 0.58
C ILE A 85 3.13 2.72 0.20
N ALA A 86 3.25 3.87 0.86
CA ALA A 86 4.46 4.69 0.76
C ALA A 86 5.57 4.06 1.60
N VAL A 87 6.70 3.75 0.98
CA VAL A 87 7.85 3.12 1.64
C VAL A 87 9.07 4.00 1.49
N GLY A 88 9.84 4.16 2.57
CA GLY A 88 11.15 4.79 2.52
C GLY A 88 12.08 3.97 1.63
N ALA A 89 12.59 4.59 0.56
CA ALA A 89 13.44 3.92 -0.43
C ALA A 89 14.78 4.66 -0.60
N PRO A 90 15.59 4.78 0.47
CA PRO A 90 16.81 5.56 0.44
C PRO A 90 17.78 5.00 -0.60
N ALA A 91 18.15 5.84 -1.56
CA ALA A 91 19.29 5.64 -2.45
C ALA A 91 20.29 6.79 -2.23
N ALA A 92 21.57 6.59 -2.58
CA ALA A 92 22.59 7.62 -2.38
C ALA A 92 22.20 8.91 -3.12
N GLY A 93 21.83 9.94 -2.35
CA GLY A 93 21.42 11.24 -2.89
C GLY A 93 19.96 11.34 -3.35
N ASP A 94 19.10 10.35 -3.10
CA ASP A 94 17.66 10.40 -3.39
C ASP A 94 16.85 10.10 -2.11
N ASP A 95 16.09 11.10 -1.66
CA ASP A 95 15.26 11.05 -0.46
C ASP A 95 13.78 10.76 -0.77
N ARG A 96 13.44 10.48 -2.04
CA ARG A 96 12.07 10.21 -2.45
C ARG A 96 11.60 8.83 -1.99
N LEU A 97 10.29 8.73 -1.81
CA LEU A 97 9.62 7.50 -1.39
C LEU A 97 9.39 6.58 -2.59
N ALA A 98 9.08 5.31 -2.32
CA ALA A 98 8.48 4.42 -3.31
C ALA A 98 6.98 4.28 -3.04
N ASN A 99 6.17 4.31 -4.09
CA ASN A 99 4.78 3.86 -4.05
C ASN A 99 4.80 2.35 -4.33
N ARG A 100 4.86 1.54 -3.27
CA ARG A 100 5.20 0.12 -3.32
C ARG A 100 4.00 -0.78 -3.11
N THR A 101 3.76 -1.65 -4.07
CA THR A 101 2.89 -2.82 -3.94
C THR A 101 3.69 -4.00 -3.38
N LEU A 102 3.09 -4.70 -2.43
CA LEU A 102 3.56 -5.97 -1.89
C LEU A 102 2.47 -7.03 -2.04
N VAL A 103 2.87 -8.24 -2.41
CA VAL A 103 1.99 -9.42 -2.40
C VAL A 103 2.48 -10.39 -1.34
N PHE A 104 1.58 -10.76 -0.44
CA PHE A 104 1.81 -11.73 0.63
C PHE A 104 1.11 -13.05 0.27
N ASP A 105 1.80 -14.17 0.46
CA ASP A 105 1.19 -15.49 0.39
C ASP A 105 0.39 -15.81 1.67
N GLN A 106 -0.25 -16.99 1.71
CA GLN A 106 -1.02 -17.44 2.87
C GLN A 106 -0.21 -17.70 4.15
N ASN A 107 1.12 -17.65 4.09
CA ASN A 107 1.99 -17.76 5.26
C ASN A 107 2.44 -16.38 5.76
N GLY A 108 2.02 -15.30 5.09
CA GLY A 108 2.46 -13.93 5.36
C GLY A 108 3.82 -13.59 4.77
N VAL A 109 4.33 -14.38 3.82
CA VAL A 109 5.62 -14.16 3.16
C VAL A 109 5.42 -13.23 1.97
N ILE A 110 6.28 -12.21 1.83
CA ILE A 110 6.28 -11.34 0.65
C ILE A 110 6.83 -12.13 -0.55
N VAL A 111 6.00 -12.37 -1.55
CA VAL A 111 6.33 -13.14 -2.75
C VAL A 111 6.47 -12.29 -4.01
N ALA A 112 6.00 -11.04 -3.99
CA ALA A 112 6.22 -10.08 -5.08
C ALA A 112 6.29 -8.65 -4.56
N ARG A 113 7.02 -7.81 -5.30
CA ARG A 113 7.18 -6.37 -5.06
C ARG A 113 7.06 -5.62 -6.40
N TYR A 114 6.42 -4.47 -6.38
CA TYR A 114 6.34 -3.56 -7.52
C TYR A 114 6.37 -2.12 -7.01
N ASP A 115 7.28 -1.32 -7.54
CA ASP A 115 7.32 0.13 -7.31
C ASP A 115 6.68 0.82 -8.52
N LYS A 116 5.78 1.78 -8.29
CA LYS A 116 5.06 2.50 -9.35
C LYS A 116 6.05 3.13 -10.34
N ILE A 117 6.00 2.70 -11.60
CA ILE A 117 6.92 3.17 -12.66
C ILE A 117 6.44 4.49 -13.26
N HIS A 118 5.13 4.59 -13.52
CA HIS A 118 4.53 5.76 -14.17
C HIS A 118 3.95 6.71 -13.11
N LEU A 119 4.62 7.83 -12.91
CA LEU A 119 4.22 8.88 -11.98
C LEU A 119 3.44 9.99 -12.70
N PHE A 120 2.50 10.61 -12.00
CA PHE A 120 1.72 11.68 -12.55
C PHE A 120 2.44 13.02 -12.40
N ASP A 121 2.91 13.55 -13.53
CA ASP A 121 3.47 14.89 -13.65
C ASP A 121 2.69 15.67 -14.70
N VAL A 122 2.24 16.86 -14.35
CA VAL A 122 1.60 17.81 -15.26
C VAL A 122 2.16 19.21 -15.02
N GLY A 123 2.57 19.87 -16.09
CA GLY A 123 2.97 21.27 -16.11
C GLY A 123 2.09 22.07 -17.07
N ASP A 124 2.26 23.39 -17.02
CA ASP A 124 1.69 24.33 -18.00
C ASP A 124 0.18 24.23 -18.18
N LEU A 125 -0.55 24.02 -17.07
CA LEU A 125 -2.01 24.15 -17.09
C LEU A 125 -2.38 25.60 -17.40
N ALA A 126 -3.53 25.80 -18.05
CA ALA A 126 -3.97 27.12 -18.53
C ALA A 126 -4.12 28.17 -17.41
N ASP A 127 -4.26 27.73 -16.16
CA ASP A 127 -4.34 28.56 -14.96
C ASP A 127 -3.01 28.70 -14.20
N GLY A 128 -1.90 28.22 -14.79
CA GLY A 128 -0.56 28.28 -14.23
C GLY A 128 -0.26 27.20 -13.19
N GLN A 129 -1.17 26.25 -12.96
CA GLN A 129 -0.93 25.16 -12.03
C GLN A 129 0.04 24.11 -12.59
N SER A 130 0.81 23.51 -11.69
CA SER A 130 1.65 22.36 -11.96
C SER A 130 1.57 21.37 -10.80
N TYR A 131 1.67 20.09 -11.10
CA TYR A 131 1.76 19.03 -10.11
C TYR A 131 2.80 18.00 -10.54
N ARG A 132 3.64 17.58 -9.60
CA ARG A 132 4.68 16.56 -9.84
C ARG A 132 4.65 15.53 -8.73
N GLU A 133 4.14 14.33 -9.03
CA GLU A 133 4.29 13.17 -8.15
C GLU A 133 5.78 12.80 -8.04
N SER A 134 6.57 13.05 -9.10
CA SER A 134 8.01 12.78 -9.18
C SER A 134 8.86 13.51 -8.14
N ASP A 135 8.35 14.58 -7.54
CA ASP A 135 9.04 15.35 -6.50
C ASP A 135 9.01 14.62 -5.15
N ARG A 136 8.09 13.66 -4.98
CA ARG A 136 7.85 12.94 -3.72
C ARG A 136 8.16 11.47 -3.83
N TYR A 137 7.85 10.88 -4.98
CA TYR A 137 8.06 9.47 -5.27
C TYR A 137 9.09 9.29 -6.37
N ARG A 138 9.95 8.29 -6.24
CA ARG A 138 10.83 7.84 -7.32
C ARG A 138 10.09 6.81 -8.19
N PRO A 139 10.30 6.82 -9.52
CA PRO A 139 9.80 5.74 -10.36
C PRO A 139 10.53 4.42 -10.00
N GLY A 140 9.80 3.33 -10.16
CA GLY A 140 10.30 1.95 -10.01
C GLY A 140 11.39 1.55 -10.99
#